data_AF-A0A2H5V9H4-F1
#
_entry.id   AF-A0A2H5V9H4-F1
#
_cell.length_a   1.000
_cell.length_b   1.000
_cell.length_c   1.000
_cell.angle_alpha   90.00
_cell.angle_beta   90.00
_cell.angle_gamma   90.00
#
_symmetry.space_group_name_H-M   'P 1'
#
loop_
_entity.id
_entity.type
_entity.pdbx_description
1 polymer ?
#
loop_
_entity_poly.entity_id
_entity_poly.type
_entity_poly.pdbx_seq_one_letter_code
_entity_poly.pdbx_strand_id
1 'polypeptide(L)'
;MTNYIMRIANNEEFETSVFSRRAYYTAMRRRWEKGMKVLLAKKIEGDGDAFIGYAVVDKALSIDELGMEERDMCRRNGWNTKIVFSRLVRLQPPIPIKYTPVGKWPQKGALLHGAPISDEDLNSVIERASIKINY
;
A
#
# COMPACT_ATOMS: atom_id res chain seq x y z
N MET A 1 -15.79 -6.15 -4.90
CA MET A 1 -14.58 -5.32 -5.13
C MET A 1 -13.48 -5.93 -4.28
N THR A 2 -12.27 -6.14 -4.83
CA THR A 2 -11.19 -6.83 -4.11
C THR A 2 -10.17 -5.81 -3.61
N ASN A 3 -9.88 -5.83 -2.32
CA ASN A 3 -8.84 -4.99 -1.71
C ASN A 3 -7.53 -5.78 -1.61
N TYR A 4 -6.41 -5.07 -1.47
CA TYR A 4 -5.09 -5.70 -1.43
C TYR A 4 -4.21 -5.14 -0.32
N ILE A 5 -3.29 -5.97 0.16
CA ILE A 5 -2.17 -5.54 0.99
C ILE A 5 -1.00 -5.18 0.07
N MET A 6 -0.43 -4.00 0.24
CA MET A 6 0.79 -3.58 -0.44
C MET A 6 1.90 -3.37 0.57
N ARG A 7 2.83 -4.32 0.59
CA ARG A 7 4.05 -4.20 1.37
C ARG A 7 5.04 -3.28 0.67
N ILE A 8 5.43 -2.21 1.32
CA ILE A 8 6.42 -1.26 0.82
C ILE A 8 7.81 -1.68 1.27
N ALA A 9 8.84 -1.29 0.51
CA ALA A 9 10.21 -1.56 0.88
C ALA A 9 10.53 -0.90 2.23
N ASN A 10 11.44 -1.48 3.01
CA ASN A 10 11.94 -0.85 4.24
C ASN A 10 12.94 0.27 3.89
N ASN A 11 12.45 1.27 3.16
CA ASN A 11 13.17 2.44 2.70
C ASN A 11 12.30 3.67 3.01
N GLU A 12 12.83 4.60 3.80
CA GLU A 12 12.15 5.84 4.18
C GLU A 12 11.84 6.75 2.98
N GLU A 13 12.72 6.78 1.98
CA GLU A 13 12.49 7.56 0.76
C GLU A 13 11.28 7.03 -0.01
N PHE A 14 11.13 5.71 -0.09
CA PHE A 14 10.01 5.09 -0.77
C PHE A 14 8.69 5.36 -0.04
N GLU A 15 8.69 5.23 1.29
CA GLU A 15 7.54 5.59 2.11
C GLU A 15 7.16 7.07 1.93
N THR A 16 8.14 7.96 2.04
CA THR A 16 7.95 9.41 1.87
C THR A 16 7.42 9.73 0.47
N SER A 17 7.91 9.06 -0.56
CA SER A 17 7.43 9.21 -1.94
C SER A 17 5.96 8.82 -2.07
N VAL A 18 5.52 7.73 -1.43
CA VAL A 18 4.11 7.29 -1.46
C VAL A 18 3.20 8.34 -0.82
N PHE A 19 3.59 8.86 0.36
CA PHE A 19 2.77 9.84 1.08
C PHE A 19 2.79 11.24 0.46
N SER A 20 3.93 11.71 -0.03
CA SER A 20 4.04 13.03 -0.68
C SER A 20 3.34 13.08 -2.04
N ARG A 21 3.47 12.03 -2.86
CA ARG A 21 2.89 11.99 -4.21
C ARG A 21 1.45 11.48 -4.24
N ARG A 22 0.95 10.92 -3.13
CA ARG A 22 -0.33 10.21 -3.04
C ARG A 22 -0.48 9.17 -4.15
N ALA A 23 0.61 8.48 -4.44
CA ALA A 23 0.70 7.53 -5.54
C ALA A 23 1.64 6.37 -5.20
N TYR A 24 1.41 5.23 -5.85
CA TYR A 24 2.25 4.04 -5.70
C TYR A 24 2.67 3.51 -7.06
N TYR A 25 3.97 3.27 -7.23
CA TYR A 25 4.53 2.70 -8.45
C TYR A 25 4.78 1.21 -8.27
N THR A 26 4.30 0.39 -9.20
CA THR A 26 4.39 -1.06 -9.10
C THR A 26 4.59 -1.73 -10.46
N ALA A 27 5.15 -2.93 -10.42
CA ALA A 27 5.16 -3.89 -11.52
C ALA A 27 3.97 -4.87 -11.45
N MET A 28 3.19 -4.81 -10.37
CA MET A 28 2.14 -5.78 -10.07
C MET A 28 1.01 -5.72 -11.09
N ARG A 29 0.78 -6.86 -11.75
CA ARG A 29 -0.31 -7.03 -12.71
C ARG A 29 -1.63 -7.29 -11.98
N ARG A 30 -2.39 -6.24 -11.73
CA ARG A 30 -3.77 -6.27 -11.22
C ARG A 30 -4.62 -5.27 -11.98
N ARG A 31 -5.92 -5.53 -12.02
CA ARG A 31 -6.90 -4.56 -12.48
C ARG A 31 -7.22 -3.62 -11.31
N TRP A 32 -6.57 -2.47 -11.29
CA TRP A 32 -6.79 -1.43 -10.28
C TRP A 32 -8.01 -0.60 -10.68
N GLU A 33 -9.05 -0.66 -9.86
CA GLU A 33 -10.31 0.04 -10.12
C GLU A 33 -10.54 1.12 -9.07
N LYS A 34 -11.23 2.18 -9.48
CA LYS A 34 -11.62 3.27 -8.60
C LYS A 34 -12.42 2.74 -7.40
N GLY A 35 -12.09 3.21 -6.21
CA GLY A 35 -12.73 2.81 -4.96
C GLY A 35 -12.11 1.59 -4.27
N MET A 36 -11.25 0.82 -4.96
CA MET A 36 -10.51 -0.26 -4.31
C MET A 36 -9.66 0.29 -3.17
N LYS A 37 -9.59 -0.44 -2.05
CA LYS A 37 -8.74 -0.08 -0.93
C LYS A 37 -7.44 -0.87 -0.96
N VAL A 38 -6.37 -0.20 -0.56
CA VAL A 38 -5.05 -0.79 -0.37
C VAL A 38 -4.62 -0.58 1.07
N LEU A 39 -4.22 -1.65 1.74
CA LEU A 39 -3.62 -1.59 3.07
C LEU A 39 -2.09 -1.57 2.93
N LEU A 40 -1.44 -0.52 3.41
CA LEU A 40 0.00 -0.33 3.28
C LEU A 40 0.71 -0.98 4.46
N ALA A 41 1.67 -1.86 4.18
CA ALA A 41 2.48 -2.54 5.18
C ALA A 41 3.97 -2.25 5.01
N LYS A 42 4.73 -2.24 6.10
CA LYS A 42 6.20 -2.08 6.09
C LYS A 42 6.80 -2.90 7.22
N LYS A 43 8.06 -3.31 7.07
CA LYS A 43 8.83 -3.88 8.17
C LYS A 43 9.19 -2.78 9.18
N ILE A 44 8.88 -2.99 10.45
CA ILE A 44 9.32 -2.16 11.57
C ILE A 44 10.35 -2.92 12.41
N GLU A 45 11.19 -2.19 13.13
CA GLU A 45 12.16 -2.79 14.05
C GLU A 45 11.44 -3.45 15.23
N GLY A 46 11.98 -4.59 15.70
CA GLY A 46 11.45 -5.35 16.83
C GLY A 46 10.18 -6.18 16.57
N ASP A 47 9.26 -5.69 15.74
CA ASP A 47 7.89 -6.25 15.64
C ASP A 47 7.52 -6.88 14.29
N GLY A 48 8.46 -6.96 13.34
CA GLY A 48 8.23 -7.57 12.04
C GLY A 48 7.48 -6.63 11.09
N ASP A 49 6.48 -7.12 10.36
CA ASP A 49 5.68 -6.25 9.49
C ASP A 49 4.54 -5.58 10.28
N ALA A 50 4.27 -4.31 9.95
CA ALA A 50 3.19 -3.50 10.50
C ALA A 50 2.43 -2.76 9.40
N PHE A 51 1.15 -2.49 9.63
CA PHE A 51 0.36 -1.62 8.79
C PHE A 51 0.63 -0.16 9.14
N ILE A 52 1.00 0.62 8.12
CA ILE A 52 1.38 2.03 8.24
C ILE A 52 0.31 2.99 7.72
N GLY A 53 -0.69 2.46 7.01
CA GLY A 53 -1.63 3.29 6.27
C GLY A 53 -2.65 2.49 5.48
N TYR A 54 -3.62 3.19 4.92
CA TYR A 54 -4.46 2.68 3.84
C TYR A 54 -4.70 3.76 2.80
N ALA A 55 -5.02 3.34 1.58
CA ALA A 55 -5.31 4.21 0.47
C ALA A 55 -6.56 3.76 -0.27
N VAL A 56 -7.21 4.69 -0.96
CA VAL A 56 -8.33 4.42 -1.87
C VAL A 56 -7.87 4.77 -3.28
N VAL A 57 -7.93 3.79 -4.18
CA VAL A 57 -7.56 3.97 -5.58
C VAL A 57 -8.51 4.96 -6.25
N ASP A 58 -7.95 5.96 -6.93
CA ASP A 58 -8.69 6.82 -7.86
C ASP A 58 -8.61 6.27 -9.29
N LYS A 59 -7.38 6.08 -9.77
CA LYS A 59 -7.07 5.55 -11.10
C LYS A 59 -5.71 4.88 -11.13
N ALA A 60 -5.50 4.03 -12.12
CA ALA A 60 -4.18 3.52 -12.45
C ALA A 60 -3.79 3.94 -13.86
N LEU A 61 -2.54 4.37 -14.01
CA LEU A 61 -1.95 4.81 -15.26
C LEU A 61 -0.88 3.80 -15.67
N SER A 62 -0.94 3.36 -16.92
CA SER A 62 0.11 2.60 -17.57
C SER A 62 1.31 3.49 -17.89
N ILE A 63 2.44 2.86 -18.16
CA ILE A 63 3.70 3.53 -18.49
C ILE A 63 3.60 4.50 -19.69
N ASP A 64 2.65 4.26 -20.61
CA ASP A 64 2.46 5.08 -21.81
C ASP A 64 1.59 6.31 -21.55
N GLU A 65 0.87 6.34 -20.41
CA GLU A 65 0.09 7.49 -19.94
C GLU A 65 0.92 8.42 -19.03
N LEU A 66 2.17 8.06 -18.73
CA LEU A 66 3.06 8.83 -17.86
C LEU A 66 3.87 9.87 -18.64
N GLY A 67 4.16 11.00 -17.97
CA GLY A 67 5.13 11.98 -18.47
C GLY A 67 6.55 11.40 -18.56
N MET A 68 7.42 12.05 -19.32
CA MET A 68 8.77 11.56 -19.63
C MET A 68 9.59 11.16 -18.39
N GLU A 69 9.64 12.03 -17.37
CA GLU A 69 10.40 11.78 -16.15
C GLU A 69 9.87 10.58 -15.35
N GLU A 70 8.54 10.50 -15.16
CA GLU A 70 7.91 9.40 -14.43
C GLU A 70 8.07 8.07 -15.19
N ARG A 71 8.01 8.13 -16.52
CA ARG A 71 8.23 6.98 -17.40
C ARG A 71 9.65 6.44 -17.25
N ASP A 72 10.65 7.31 -17.25
CA ASP A 72 12.05 6.93 -17.08
C ASP A 72 12.31 6.37 -15.68
N MET A 73 11.75 6.99 -14.64
CA MET A 73 11.79 6.45 -13.28
C MET A 73 11.18 5.04 -13.22
N CYS A 74 10.00 4.84 -13.80
CA CYS A 74 9.34 3.54 -13.86
C CYS A 74 10.22 2.49 -14.56
N ARG A 75 10.81 2.81 -15.72
CA ARG A 75 11.69 1.90 -16.46
C ARG A 75 12.91 1.49 -15.64
N ARG A 76 13.60 2.45 -15.01
CA ARG A 76 14.80 2.17 -14.18
C ARG A 76 14.49 1.25 -13.01
N ASN A 77 13.28 1.30 -12.48
CA ASN A 77 12.85 0.50 -11.32
C ASN A 77 12.01 -0.74 -11.70
N GLY A 78 11.83 -1.02 -13.00
CA GLY A 78 11.02 -2.14 -13.48
C GLY A 78 9.52 -2.02 -13.19
N TRP A 79 9.01 -0.81 -12.93
CA TRP A 79 7.59 -0.55 -12.72
C TRP A 79 6.89 -0.27 -14.05
N ASN A 80 5.61 -0.64 -14.14
CA ASN A 80 4.80 -0.45 -15.35
C ASN A 80 3.47 0.27 -15.07
N THR A 81 3.14 0.48 -13.80
CA THR A 81 1.87 1.03 -13.36
C THR A 81 2.08 2.06 -12.25
N LYS A 82 1.43 3.21 -12.38
CA LYS A 82 1.27 4.22 -11.32
C LYS A 82 -0.17 4.17 -10.82
N ILE A 83 -0.37 3.88 -9.54
CA ILE A 83 -1.67 3.91 -8.88
C ILE A 83 -1.80 5.27 -8.19
N VAL A 84 -2.82 6.05 -8.54
CA VAL A 84 -3.11 7.35 -7.92
C VAL A 84 -4.20 7.15 -6.86
N PHE A 85 -4.04 7.78 -5.70
CA PHE A 85 -4.96 7.63 -4.58
C PHE A 85 -5.86 8.85 -4.40
N SER A 86 -7.18 8.62 -4.37
CA SER A 86 -8.18 9.65 -4.02
C SER A 86 -8.12 9.99 -2.53
N ARG A 87 -7.76 9.01 -1.70
CA ARG A 87 -7.54 9.16 -0.27
C ARG A 87 -6.31 8.37 0.14
N LEU A 88 -5.46 8.98 0.97
CA LEU A 88 -4.34 8.31 1.62
C LEU A 88 -4.33 8.66 3.09
N VAL A 89 -4.28 7.65 3.94
CA VAL A 89 -4.30 7.83 5.40
C VAL A 89 -3.13 7.07 6.01
N ARG A 90 -2.38 7.76 6.86
CA ARG A 90 -1.33 7.17 7.69
C ARG A 90 -1.89 6.77 9.05
N LEU A 91 -1.49 5.60 9.54
CA LEU A 91 -1.83 5.10 10.88
C LEU A 91 -0.65 5.35 11.81
N GLN A 92 -0.89 6.01 12.94
CA GLN A 92 0.15 6.31 13.92
C GLN A 92 -0.28 5.91 15.35
N PRO A 93 0.52 5.12 16.09
CA PRO A 93 1.68 4.36 15.60
C PRO A 93 1.29 3.32 14.52
N PRO A 94 2.25 2.78 13.74
CA PRO A 94 2.00 1.62 12.89
C PRO A 94 1.43 0.45 13.69
N ILE A 95 0.54 -0.34 13.07
CA ILE A 95 -0.15 -1.46 13.73
C ILE A 95 0.58 -2.76 13.40
N PRO A 96 1.26 -3.43 14.36
CA PRO A 96 1.96 -4.68 14.06
C PRO A 96 0.99 -5.76 13.56
N ILE A 97 1.33 -6.40 12.43
CA ILE A 97 0.44 -7.36 11.76
C ILE A 97 0.11 -8.54 12.67
N LYS A 98 1.03 -8.96 13.54
CA LYS A 98 0.83 -10.04 14.53
C LYS A 98 -0.37 -9.82 15.45
N TYR A 99 -0.82 -8.58 15.65
CA TYR A 99 -1.97 -8.25 16.51
C TYR A 99 -3.28 -8.00 15.72
N THR A 100 -3.31 -8.41 14.46
CA THR A 100 -4.46 -8.24 13.55
C THR A 100 -4.96 -9.59 13.02
N PRO A 101 -6.14 -9.68 12.39
CA PRO A 101 -6.59 -10.91 11.74
C PRO A 101 -5.59 -11.46 10.71
N VAL A 102 -4.90 -10.57 9.98
CA VAL A 102 -3.84 -10.93 9.00
C VAL A 102 -2.64 -11.61 9.68
N GLY A 103 -2.42 -11.34 10.97
CA GLY A 103 -1.42 -12.01 11.80
C GLY A 103 -1.59 -13.52 11.88
N LYS A 104 -2.79 -14.04 11.64
CA LYS A 104 -3.12 -15.48 11.65
C LYS A 104 -3.02 -16.15 10.27
N TRP A 105 -2.84 -15.38 9.20
CA TRP A 105 -2.78 -15.92 7.85
C TRP A 105 -1.52 -16.74 7.60
N PRO A 106 -1.52 -17.68 6.65
CA PRO A 106 -0.32 -18.41 6.26
C PRO A 106 0.70 -17.53 5.52
N GLN A 107 0.24 -16.50 4.79
CA GLN A 107 1.13 -15.55 4.12
C GLN A 107 1.85 -14.66 5.15
N LYS A 108 3.17 -14.52 5.00
CA LYS A 108 4.04 -13.69 5.85
C LYS A 108 5.07 -12.94 5.02
N GLY A 109 5.58 -11.83 5.55
CA GLY A 109 6.69 -11.11 4.93
C GLY A 109 6.35 -10.67 3.51
N ALA A 110 7.24 -10.98 2.57
CA ALA A 110 7.08 -10.67 1.16
C ALA A 110 5.79 -11.25 0.54
N LEU A 111 5.27 -12.38 1.04
CA LEU A 111 4.04 -13.01 0.53
C LEU A 111 2.77 -12.21 0.83
N LEU A 112 2.84 -11.23 1.74
CA LEU A 112 1.73 -10.30 1.98
C LEU A 112 1.59 -9.28 0.84
N HIS A 113 2.64 -9.03 0.05
CA HIS A 113 2.57 -8.09 -1.05
C HIS A 113 1.66 -8.63 -2.16
N GLY A 114 0.54 -7.94 -2.40
CA GLY A 114 -0.48 -8.34 -3.37
C GLY A 114 -1.47 -9.39 -2.86
N ALA A 115 -1.42 -9.73 -1.56
CA ALA A 115 -2.41 -10.60 -0.95
C ALA A 115 -3.79 -9.91 -0.91
N PRO A 116 -4.87 -10.58 -1.34
CA PRO A 116 -6.22 -10.03 -1.23
C PRO A 116 -6.64 -9.94 0.23
N ILE A 117 -7.42 -8.92 0.59
CA ILE A 117 -7.98 -8.74 1.93
C ILE A 117 -9.47 -8.41 1.84
N SER A 118 -10.25 -8.97 2.77
CA SER A 118 -11.69 -8.67 2.88
C SER A 118 -11.91 -7.25 3.41
N ASP A 119 -13.08 -6.66 3.14
CA ASP A 119 -13.45 -5.39 3.76
C ASP A 119 -13.54 -5.51 5.28
N GLU A 120 -13.99 -6.66 5.80
CA GLU A 120 -14.08 -6.93 7.24
C GLU A 120 -12.70 -6.88 7.91
N ASP A 121 -11.72 -7.64 7.40
CA ASP A 121 -10.37 -7.66 7.97
C ASP A 121 -9.71 -6.29 7.86
N LEU A 122 -9.85 -5.63 6.70
CA LEU A 122 -9.31 -4.31 6.45
C LEU A 122 -9.88 -3.26 7.41
N ASN A 123 -11.21 -3.24 7.58
CA ASN A 123 -11.87 -2.29 8.48
C ASN A 123 -11.46 -2.58 9.93
N SER A 124 -11.36 -3.84 10.33
CA SER A 124 -10.90 -4.21 11.67
C SER A 124 -9.48 -3.70 11.96
N VAL A 125 -8.59 -3.68 10.95
CA VAL A 125 -7.24 -3.09 11.09
C VAL A 125 -7.35 -1.57 11.25
N ILE A 126 -8.13 -0.90 10.40
CA ILE A 126 -8.26 0.56 10.42
C ILE A 126 -8.89 1.05 11.75
N GLU A 127 -9.81 0.29 12.33
CA GLU A 127 -10.46 0.61 13.60
C GLU A 127 -9.52 0.51 14.81
N ARG A 128 -8.45 -0.28 14.70
CA ARG A 128 -7.41 -0.37 15.75
C ARG A 128 -6.48 0.84 15.78
N ALA A 129 -6.51 1.71 14.76
CA ALA A 129 -5.62 2.85 14.69
C ALA A 129 -6.04 3.95 15.68
N SER A 130 -5.12 4.31 16.59
CA SER A 130 -5.32 5.41 17.54
C SER A 130 -5.36 6.77 16.85
N ILE A 131 -4.49 7.00 15.87
CA ILE A 131 -4.40 8.26 15.10
C ILE A 131 -4.43 7.96 13.60
N LYS A 132 -5.19 8.78 12.87
CA LYS A 132 -5.36 8.72 11.41
C LYS A 132 -5.02 10.07 10.80
N ILE A 133 -3.94 10.16 10.03
CA ILE A 133 -3.48 11.39 9.38
C ILE A 133 -3.83 11.31 7.90
N ASN A 134 -4.61 12.27 7.38
CA ASN A 134 -4.98 12.31 5.97
C ASN A 134 -3.92 13.09 5.17
N TYR A 135 -3.55 12.57 4.00
CA TYR A 135 -2.65 13.18 3.01
C TYR A 135 -3.41 13.54 1.74
#